data_AF-S4NZ93-F1
#
_entry.id   AF-S4NZ93-F1
#
_cell.length_a   1.000
_cell.length_b   1.000
_cell.length_c   1.000
_cell.angle_alpha   90.00
_cell.angle_beta   90.00
_cell.angle_gamma   90.00
#
_symmetry.space_group_name_H-M   'P 1'
#
loop_
_entity.id
_entity.type
_entity.pdbx_description
1 polymer ?
#
loop_
_entity_poly.entity_id
_entity_poly.type
_entity_poly.pdbx_seq_one_letter_code
_entity_poly.pdbx_strand_id
1 'polypeptide(L)'
;MLMSILTEPHNATKCYRDLTLITRDGLTSVLNNLSNLILERYLKFQDTTRNQLLWLVKEMIRNAVTGVDSVCWNLMRYASGGDITQKNIYLVESLLDIYIDNRIWLDKFP
;
A
#
# COMPACT_ATOMS: atom_id res chain seq x y z
N MET A 1 1.08 9.46 12.38
CA MET A 1 1.58 9.64 11.00
C MET A 1 0.95 8.67 10.03
N LEU A 2 1.01 7.34 10.23
CA LEU A 2 0.35 6.37 9.33
C LEU A 2 -1.15 6.66 9.11
N MET A 3 -1.89 6.95 10.18
CA MET A 3 -3.30 7.31 10.08
C MET A 3 -3.53 8.55 9.22
N SER A 4 -2.77 9.63 9.46
CA SER A 4 -2.83 10.87 8.66
C SER A 4 -2.51 10.61 7.19
N ILE A 5 -1.54 9.74 6.87
CA ILE A 5 -1.25 9.34 5.49
C ILE A 5 -2.48 8.67 4.87
N LEU A 6 -3.17 7.80 5.60
CA LEU A 6 -4.31 7.04 5.11
C LEU A 6 -5.63 7.83 5.01
N THR A 7 -5.79 8.94 5.73
CA THR A 7 -7.04 9.75 5.68
C THR A 7 -6.90 11.16 5.16
N GLU A 8 -5.69 11.72 5.12
CA GLU A 8 -5.46 13.11 4.74
C GLU A 8 -4.52 13.17 3.52
N PRO A 9 -5.05 12.99 2.29
CA PRO A 9 -4.24 12.99 1.07
C PRO A 9 -3.32 14.21 0.92
N HIS A 10 -3.77 15.38 1.38
CA HIS A 10 -3.01 16.63 1.29
C HIS A 10 -1.78 16.66 2.20
N ASN A 11 -1.83 15.92 3.31
CA ASN A 11 -0.73 15.80 4.27
C ASN A 11 0.13 14.56 4.04
N ALA A 12 -0.35 13.59 3.26
CA ALA A 12 0.27 12.28 3.08
C ALA A 12 1.76 12.35 2.71
N THR A 13 2.12 13.16 1.70
CA THR A 13 3.53 13.32 1.27
C THR A 13 4.42 13.90 2.35
N LYS A 14 3.92 14.88 3.12
CA LYS A 14 4.67 15.48 4.23
C LYS A 14 4.82 14.47 5.36
N CYS A 15 3.72 13.86 5.80
CA CYS A 15 3.72 12.88 6.87
C CYS A 15 4.58 11.65 6.54
N TYR A 16 4.61 11.19 5.29
CA TYR A 16 5.43 10.06 4.87
C TYR A 16 6.93 10.41 4.91
N ARG A 17 7.30 11.62 4.46
CA ARG A 17 8.69 12.11 4.57
C ARG A 17 9.13 12.27 6.02
N ASP A 18 8.28 12.87 6.85
CA ASP A 18 8.57 13.02 8.28
C ASP A 18 8.72 11.63 8.93
N LEU A 19 7.87 10.68 8.55
CA LEU A 19 7.92 9.30 9.02
C LEU A 19 9.24 8.62 8.64
N THR A 20 9.69 8.70 7.39
CA THR A 20 10.96 8.09 6.95
C THR A 20 12.18 8.70 7.66
N LEU A 21 12.11 9.98 8.06
CA LEU A 21 13.18 10.65 8.80
C LEU A 21 13.26 10.22 10.28
N ILE A 22 12.12 9.90 10.90
CA ILE A 22 12.08 9.55 12.34
C ILE A 22 12.22 8.04 12.60
N THR A 23 11.85 7.19 11.64
CA THR A 23 11.85 5.74 11.85
C THR A 23 13.25 5.18 11.92
N ARG A 24 13.54 4.38 12.94
CA ARG A 24 14.86 3.73 13.14
C ARG A 24 14.88 2.27 12.70
N ASP A 25 13.71 1.70 12.43
CA ASP A 25 13.48 0.29 12.12
C ASP A 25 13.19 0.06 10.62
N GLY A 26 13.50 1.04 9.76
CA GLY A 26 13.27 0.94 8.32
C GLY A 26 11.80 0.77 7.95
N LEU A 27 10.87 1.36 8.73
CA LEU A 27 9.41 1.26 8.57
C LEU A 27 8.81 -0.12 8.89
N THR A 28 9.56 -1.04 9.49
CA THR A 28 9.06 -2.39 9.85
C THR A 28 7.78 -2.32 10.68
N SER A 29 7.74 -1.47 11.72
CA SER A 29 6.55 -1.30 12.55
C SER A 29 5.36 -0.76 11.76
N VAL A 30 5.60 0.10 10.78
CA VAL A 30 4.57 0.67 9.91
C VAL A 30 3.99 -0.42 9.00
N LEU A 31 4.84 -1.23 8.38
CA LEU A 31 4.44 -2.36 7.54
C LEU A 31 3.62 -3.39 8.30
N ASN A 32 4.01 -3.71 9.54
CA ASN A 32 3.28 -4.66 10.39
C ASN A 32 1.87 -4.12 10.73
N ASN A 33 1.77 -2.86 11.14
CA ASN A 33 0.47 -2.24 11.42
C ASN A 33 -0.40 -2.13 10.17
N LEU A 34 0.19 -1.80 9.02
CA LEU A 34 -0.51 -1.71 7.75
C LEU A 34 -1.04 -3.07 7.30
N SER A 35 -0.21 -4.11 7.39
CA SER A 35 -0.60 -5.49 7.07
C SER A 35 -1.75 -5.97 7.94
N ASN A 36 -1.67 -5.75 9.26
CA ASN A 36 -2.76 -6.08 10.18
C ASN A 36 -4.06 -5.34 9.83
N LEU A 37 -3.97 -4.04 9.53
CA LEU A 37 -5.13 -3.23 9.18
C LEU A 37 -5.81 -3.71 7.88
N ILE A 38 -5.01 -4.10 6.88
CA ILE A 38 -5.52 -4.66 5.62
C ILE A 38 -6.25 -5.98 5.92
N LEU A 39 -5.56 -6.94 6.54
CA LEU A 39 -6.12 -8.27 6.81
C LEU A 39 -7.42 -8.22 7.62
N GLU A 40 -7.49 -7.32 8.60
CA GLU A 40 -8.63 -7.24 9.51
C GLU A 40 -9.79 -6.37 9.02
N ARG A 41 -9.52 -5.32 8.24
CA ARG A 41 -10.47 -4.21 8.03
C ARG A 41 -10.55 -3.69 6.60
N TYR A 42 -9.81 -4.23 5.62
CA TYR A 42 -9.78 -3.69 4.26
C TYR A 42 -11.17 -3.46 3.63
N LEU A 43 -12.09 -4.40 3.80
CA LEU A 43 -13.46 -4.27 3.25
C LEU A 43 -14.23 -3.06 3.80
N LYS A 44 -13.89 -2.60 5.01
CA LYS A 44 -14.50 -1.43 5.68
C LYS A 44 -13.81 -0.12 5.33
N PHE A 45 -12.73 -0.14 4.54
CA PHE A 45 -12.03 1.09 4.18
C PHE A 45 -12.89 1.96 3.28
N GLN A 46 -12.88 3.25 3.58
CA GLN A 46 -13.40 4.28 2.70
C GLN A 46 -12.54 4.39 1.44
N ASP A 47 -13.10 4.93 0.37
CA ASP A 47 -12.41 5.02 -0.92
C ASP A 47 -11.11 5.85 -0.81
N THR A 48 -11.13 6.94 -0.03
CA THR A 48 -9.92 7.74 0.27
C THR A 48 -8.81 6.89 0.88
N THR A 49 -9.14 6.04 1.85
CA THR A 49 -8.17 5.15 2.53
C THR A 49 -7.59 4.11 1.59
N ARG A 50 -8.41 3.55 0.69
CA ARG A 50 -7.94 2.60 -0.32
C ARG A 50 -6.96 3.27 -1.29
N ASN A 51 -7.30 4.47 -1.76
CA ASN A 51 -6.44 5.23 -2.67
C ASN A 51 -5.12 5.63 -2.00
N GLN A 52 -5.18 6.09 -0.75
CA GLN A 52 -3.97 6.43 0.02
C GLN A 52 -3.12 5.20 0.35
N LEU A 53 -3.74 4.04 0.59
CA LEU A 53 -3.01 2.79 0.75
C LEU A 53 -2.21 2.43 -0.50
N LEU A 54 -2.84 2.49 -1.69
CA LEU A 54 -2.17 2.22 -2.96
C LEU A 54 -1.04 3.22 -3.23
N TRP A 55 -1.28 4.52 -2.95
CA TRP A 55 -0.26 5.55 -3.02
C TRP A 55 0.93 5.24 -2.08
N LEU A 56 0.66 4.87 -0.84
CA LEU A 56 1.70 4.55 0.15
C LEU A 56 2.52 3.32 -0.28
N VAL A 57 1.88 2.28 -0.82
CA VAL A 57 2.59 1.11 -1.36
C VAL A 57 3.52 1.53 -2.50
N LYS A 58 3.04 2.36 -3.44
CA LYS A 58 3.87 2.87 -4.55
C LYS A 58 5.09 3.63 -4.02
N GLU A 59 4.92 4.51 -3.04
CA GLU A 59 6.02 5.28 -2.46
C GLU A 59 7.02 4.40 -1.69
N MET A 60 6.54 3.39 -0.96
CA MET A 60 7.42 2.45 -0.26
C MET A 60 8.26 1.59 -1.22
N ILE A 61 7.68 1.17 -2.36
CA ILE A 61 8.43 0.47 -3.41
C ILE A 61 9.50 1.39 -4.02
N ARG A 62 9.14 2.63 -4.35
CA ARG A 62 10.08 3.62 -4.92
C ARG A 62 11.25 3.93 -4.00
N ASN A 63 11.00 3.93 -2.69
CA ASN A 63 12.04 4.13 -1.67
C ASN A 63 12.76 2.83 -1.26
N ALA A 64 12.53 1.73 -1.98
CA ALA A 64 13.14 0.42 -1.74
C ALA A 64 13.00 -0.06 -0.29
N VAL A 65 11.85 0.20 0.34
CA VAL A 65 11.55 -0.26 1.69
C VAL A 65 11.43 -1.78 1.68
N THR A 66 12.17 -2.46 2.57
CA THR A 66 12.17 -3.91 2.69
C THR A 66 10.84 -4.42 3.26
N GLY A 67 10.29 -5.50 2.71
CA GLY A 67 9.07 -6.15 3.24
C GLY A 67 7.74 -5.61 2.69
N VAL A 68 7.78 -4.67 1.74
CA VAL A 68 6.58 -4.12 1.09
C VAL A 68 5.82 -5.16 0.27
N ASP A 69 6.53 -6.17 -0.23
CA ASP A 69 5.97 -7.33 -0.92
C ASP A 69 4.87 -8.00 -0.09
N SER A 70 5.03 -8.13 1.23
CA SER A 70 4.01 -8.69 2.12
C SER A 70 2.69 -7.92 2.07
N VAL A 71 2.74 -6.59 1.96
CA VAL A 71 1.57 -5.72 1.84
C VAL A 71 0.92 -5.89 0.47
N CYS A 72 1.73 -5.98 -0.59
CA CYS A 72 1.26 -6.31 -1.94
C CYS A 72 0.53 -7.66 -1.98
N TRP A 73 1.11 -8.70 -1.38
CA TRP A 73 0.47 -10.02 -1.25
C TRP A 73 -0.86 -9.96 -0.49
N ASN A 74 -0.92 -9.22 0.61
CA ASN A 74 -2.16 -9.03 1.37
C ASN A 74 -3.23 -8.32 0.55
N LEU A 75 -2.87 -7.31 -0.26
CA LEU A 75 -3.79 -6.61 -1.16
C LEU A 75 -4.31 -7.50 -2.29
N MET A 76 -3.43 -8.30 -2.91
CA MET A 76 -3.82 -9.23 -3.98
C MET A 76 -4.87 -10.25 -3.52
N ARG A 77 -4.90 -10.63 -2.23
CA ARG A 77 -5.96 -11.52 -1.71
C ARG A 77 -7.37 -10.91 -1.79
N TYR A 78 -7.49 -9.58 -1.88
CA TYR A 78 -8.77 -8.90 -2.05
C TYR A 78 -9.14 -8.67 -3.52
N ALA A 79 -8.23 -8.95 -4.47
CA ALA A 79 -8.53 -9.01 -5.88
C ALA A 79 -9.28 -10.32 -6.20
N SER A 80 -10.60 -10.29 -6.04
CA SER A 80 -11.44 -11.47 -6.20
C SER A 80 -11.63 -11.80 -7.68
N GLY A 81 -11.26 -13.01 -8.09
CA GLY A 81 -11.56 -13.50 -9.44
C GLY A 81 -13.07 -13.65 -9.65
N GLY A 82 -13.59 -13.14 -10.77
CA GLY A 82 -15.02 -13.20 -11.09
C GLY A 82 -15.89 -12.10 -10.45
N ASP A 83 -15.31 -11.24 -9.59
CA ASP A 83 -15.97 -10.04 -9.08
C ASP A 83 -15.75 -8.87 -10.05
N ILE A 84 -16.83 -8.44 -10.72
CA ILE A 84 -16.82 -7.34 -11.70
C ILE A 84 -17.24 -5.99 -11.08
N THR A 85 -17.27 -5.87 -9.75
CA THR A 85 -17.57 -4.59 -9.12
C THR A 85 -16.46 -3.57 -9.42
N GLN A 86 -16.85 -2.29 -9.59
CA GLN A 86 -15.90 -1.21 -9.88
C GLN A 86 -14.76 -1.14 -8.85
N LYS A 87 -15.05 -1.47 -7.59
CA LYS A 87 -14.07 -1.48 -6.49
C LYS A 87 -13.02 -2.57 -6.67
N ASN A 88 -13.42 -3.76 -7.11
CA ASN A 88 -12.49 -4.86 -7.36
C ASN A 88 -11.65 -4.57 -8.61
N ILE A 89 -12.28 -4.12 -9.70
CA ILE A 89 -11.60 -3.75 -10.94
C ILE A 89 -10.56 -2.66 -10.68
N TYR A 90 -10.93 -1.59 -9.97
CA TYR A 90 -10.01 -0.50 -9.63
C TYR A 90 -8.79 -0.98 -8.82
N LEU A 91 -9.00 -1.88 -7.86
CA LEU A 91 -7.90 -2.47 -7.08
C LEU A 91 -6.94 -3.25 -8.00
N VAL A 92 -7.48 -4.11 -8.85
CA VAL A 92 -6.70 -4.94 -9.78
C VAL A 92 -5.90 -4.07 -10.74
N GLU A 93 -6.54 -3.10 -11.39
CA GLU A 93 -5.88 -2.16 -12.31
C GLU A 93 -4.79 -1.37 -11.60
N SER A 94 -5.08 -0.81 -10.43
CA SER A 94 -4.09 -0.04 -9.66
C SER A 94 -2.89 -0.87 -9.23
N LEU A 95 -3.10 -2.12 -8.80
CA LEU A 95 -2.00 -3.03 -8.45
C LEU A 95 -1.17 -3.39 -9.69
N LEU A 96 -1.83 -3.67 -10.81
CA LEU A 96 -1.16 -3.95 -12.08
C LEU A 96 -0.29 -2.78 -12.53
N ASP A 97 -0.82 -1.55 -12.49
CA ASP A 97 -0.07 -0.34 -12.82
C ASP A 97 1.15 -0.16 -11.92
N ILE A 98 1.01 -0.39 -10.61
CA ILE A 98 2.13 -0.33 -9.67
C ILE A 98 3.20 -1.37 -10.04
N TYR A 99 2.80 -2.59 -10.40
CA TYR A 99 3.74 -3.66 -10.75
C TYR A 99 4.44 -3.43 -12.08
N ILE A 100 3.74 -2.89 -13.08
CA ILE A 100 4.32 -2.52 -14.37
C ILE A 100 5.33 -1.39 -14.18
N ASP A 101 4.94 -0.33 -13.46
CA ASP A 101 5.81 0.83 -13.19
C ASP A 101 7.08 0.44 -12.41
N ASN A 102 6.99 -0.58 -11.56
CA ASN A 102 8.08 -1.03 -10.69
C ASN A 102 8.60 -2.42 -11.06
N ARG A 103 8.64 -2.75 -12.36
CA ARG A 103 9.00 -4.09 -12.84
C ARG A 103 10.34 -4.61 -12.32
N ILE A 104 11.37 -3.76 -12.30
CA ILE A 104 12.71 -4.12 -11.80
C ILE A 104 12.69 -4.53 -10.32
N TRP A 105 11.82 -3.90 -9.51
CA TRP A 105 11.63 -4.30 -8.13
C TRP A 105 10.88 -5.63 -8.05
N LEU A 106 9.85 -5.82 -8.87
CA LEU A 106 9.05 -7.05 -8.91
C LEU A 106 9.88 -8.28 -9.29
N ASP A 107 10.78 -8.15 -10.27
CA ASP A 107 11.62 -9.26 -10.76
C ASP A 107 12.57 -9.82 -9.68
N LYS A 108 12.71 -9.16 -8.52
CA LYS A 108 13.48 -9.66 -7.36
C LYS A 108 12.73 -10.73 -6.57
N PHE A 109 11.42 -10.89 -6.80
CA PHE A 109 10.56 -11.83 -6.10
C PHE A 109 10.14 -12.95 -7.08
N PRO A 110 10.64 -14.18 -6.90
CA PRO A 110 10.35 -15.30 -7.79
C PRO A 110 8.92 -15.86 -7.62
#